data_AF-A0A7Y6Y004-F1
#
_entry.id   AF-A0A7Y6Y004-F1
#
_cell.length_a   1.000
_cell.length_b   1.000
_cell.length_c   1.000
_cell.angle_alpha   90.00
_cell.angle_beta   90.00
_cell.angle_gamma   90.00
#
_symmetry.space_group_name_H-M   'P 1'
#
loop_
_entity.id
_entity.type
_entity.pdbx_description
1 polymer ?
#
loop_
_entity_poly.entity_id
_entity_poly.type
_entity_poly.pdbx_seq_one_letter_code
_entity_poly.pdbx_strand_id
1 'polypeptide(L)'
;MIIKKNGLDALSGYEERFEASRWNYARDPNLANLARNRLNEDVFRPIIETDFDLQGKSFFTMGSCFAREVELALSRFGRTVLSKVEADSPIAFRRGGYTNRYNTASMLNELEFALGLKEYNQASIIEANRENHTFMDLHSHPAGGFCSFDDTLVRRQAIQSLFSKIREADVFICTLGLTEVWFDHETGEYINVSPTTLGLKDYYPDRFEFRVLDFNDNMENLEKIHHIARKHLKSDLKIVVTVSPVPLLATFSGRDVVRANAFSKSTLRSCAESWVYAHPGEIDYFPSYEMAMNSNRDVVWQEDLVHVSKPFVREIMRTFLTAFNCVEDKAELAQTKAEKEELEQVKVESLQARGDNREAIAALDKMMVGSVKKRKLEHLQLKLLVAENQTDAALALYRKIAPEVKRPDAVTALAESVITLAKKNKDVALMEEVMQWLLQSGSKRWGVVRLGAAFLARYSKKFPEFLPSIEEKFGDLDAAKPFLEKHRAA
;
A
#
# COMPACT_ATOMS: atom_id res chain seq x y z
N MET A 1 -2.70 -34.19 -6.31
CA MET A 1 -3.68 -35.20 -6.77
C MET A 1 -3.72 -35.15 -8.30
N ILE A 2 -3.35 -36.21 -9.02
CA ILE A 2 -3.45 -36.23 -10.50
C ILE A 2 -4.71 -36.98 -10.89
N ILE A 3 -5.65 -36.30 -11.57
CA ILE A 3 -6.84 -36.92 -12.15
C ILE A 3 -6.51 -37.26 -13.60
N LYS A 4 -6.48 -38.56 -13.95
CA LYS A 4 -6.35 -39.03 -15.34
C LYS A 4 -7.73 -39.47 -15.86
N LYS A 5 -8.22 -38.85 -16.93
CA LYS A 5 -9.38 -39.30 -17.73
C LYS A 5 -8.98 -39.39 -19.20
N ASN A 6 -9.63 -40.27 -19.98
CA ASN A 6 -9.47 -40.27 -21.44
C ASN A 6 -10.15 -39.03 -22.06
N GLY A 7 -9.79 -38.67 -23.29
CA GLY A 7 -10.23 -37.42 -23.93
C GLY A 7 -11.75 -37.27 -24.15
N LEU A 8 -12.47 -38.38 -24.38
CA LEU A 8 -13.92 -38.36 -24.61
C LEU A 8 -14.72 -38.23 -23.30
N ASP A 9 -14.25 -38.86 -22.22
CA ASP A 9 -14.83 -38.70 -20.87
C ASP A 9 -14.48 -37.34 -20.25
N ALA A 10 -13.37 -36.74 -20.68
CA ALA A 10 -13.02 -35.37 -20.34
C ALA A 10 -13.92 -34.37 -21.09
N LEU A 11 -14.28 -34.62 -22.36
CA LEU A 11 -15.14 -33.76 -23.18
C LEU A 11 -16.62 -33.84 -22.79
N SER A 12 -17.18 -35.04 -22.59
CA SER A 12 -18.56 -35.21 -22.11
C SER A 12 -18.75 -34.60 -20.72
N GLY A 13 -17.79 -34.86 -19.82
CA GLY A 13 -17.74 -34.19 -18.52
C GLY A 13 -17.42 -32.70 -18.62
N TYR A 14 -16.76 -32.23 -19.68
CA TYR A 14 -16.51 -30.81 -19.90
C TYR A 14 -17.80 -30.10 -20.30
N GLU A 15 -18.58 -30.59 -21.27
CA GLU A 15 -19.87 -29.97 -21.63
C GLU A 15 -20.85 -29.97 -20.45
N GLU A 16 -20.95 -31.08 -19.72
CA GLU A 16 -21.83 -31.19 -18.55
C GLU A 16 -21.35 -30.32 -17.37
N ARG A 17 -20.03 -30.22 -17.11
CA ARG A 17 -19.46 -29.29 -16.10
C ARG A 17 -19.43 -27.84 -16.58
N PHE A 18 -19.38 -27.60 -17.87
CA PHE A 18 -19.44 -26.28 -18.51
C PHE A 18 -20.85 -25.72 -18.35
N GLU A 19 -21.88 -26.56 -18.49
CA GLU A 19 -23.25 -26.22 -18.14
C GLU A 19 -23.50 -26.15 -16.62
N ALA A 20 -22.84 -26.98 -15.82
CA ALA A 20 -23.00 -26.96 -14.35
C ALA A 20 -22.19 -25.86 -13.64
N SER A 21 -21.22 -25.24 -14.32
CA SER A 21 -20.42 -24.15 -13.76
C SER A 21 -21.25 -22.87 -13.69
N ARG A 22 -21.56 -22.43 -12.47
CA ARG A 22 -22.24 -21.14 -12.23
C ARG A 22 -21.44 -19.93 -12.75
N TRP A 23 -20.12 -20.07 -12.92
CA TRP A 23 -19.21 -19.00 -13.33
C TRP A 23 -19.02 -18.93 -14.85
N ASN A 24 -20.03 -19.35 -15.62
CA ASN A 24 -19.98 -19.38 -17.07
C ASN A 24 -20.87 -18.29 -17.70
N TYR A 25 -20.37 -17.66 -18.76
CA TYR A 25 -21.08 -16.63 -19.53
C TYR A 25 -22.42 -17.12 -20.11
N ALA A 26 -22.57 -18.43 -20.31
CA ALA A 26 -23.78 -19.04 -20.84
C ALA A 26 -24.94 -19.12 -19.82
N ARG A 27 -24.67 -19.01 -18.51
CA ARG A 27 -25.68 -19.19 -17.46
C ARG A 27 -25.80 -18.07 -16.44
N ASP A 28 -24.79 -17.22 -16.21
CA ASP A 28 -24.97 -16.08 -15.33
C ASP A 28 -25.76 -14.98 -16.08
N PRO A 29 -27.04 -14.73 -15.75
CA PRO A 29 -27.83 -13.70 -16.42
C PRO A 29 -27.26 -12.30 -16.14
N ASN A 30 -26.47 -12.15 -15.08
CA ASN A 30 -25.79 -10.91 -14.75
C ASN A 30 -24.36 -10.94 -15.28
N LEU A 31 -24.19 -10.41 -16.49
CA LEU A 31 -22.87 -10.29 -17.12
C LEU A 31 -21.84 -9.59 -16.21
N ALA A 32 -22.24 -8.72 -15.27
CA ALA A 32 -21.32 -8.07 -14.34
C ALA A 32 -20.55 -9.05 -13.44
N ASN A 33 -21.09 -10.24 -13.16
CA ASN A 33 -20.45 -11.24 -12.33
C ASN A 33 -19.32 -12.01 -13.04
N LEU A 34 -19.25 -11.94 -14.38
CA LEU A 34 -18.23 -12.63 -15.15
C LEU A 34 -16.84 -12.13 -14.80
N ALA A 35 -15.89 -13.05 -14.65
CA ALA A 35 -14.51 -12.72 -14.29
C ALA A 35 -13.90 -11.67 -15.23
N ARG A 36 -14.09 -11.82 -16.55
CA ARG A 36 -13.59 -10.87 -17.56
C ARG A 36 -14.09 -9.43 -17.32
N ASN A 37 -15.31 -9.27 -16.82
CA ASN A 37 -15.91 -7.95 -16.62
C ASN A 37 -15.38 -7.34 -15.32
N ARG A 38 -15.30 -8.14 -14.24
CA ARG A 38 -14.70 -7.71 -12.97
C ARG A 38 -13.21 -7.40 -13.08
N LEU A 39 -12.47 -8.12 -13.91
CA LEU A 39 -11.04 -7.89 -14.18
C LEU A 39 -10.78 -6.67 -15.07
N ASN A 40 -11.81 -6.15 -15.76
CA ASN A 40 -11.72 -4.95 -16.58
C ASN A 40 -11.99 -3.67 -15.78
N GLU A 41 -12.37 -3.79 -14.50
CA GLU A 41 -12.50 -2.66 -13.59
C GLU A 41 -11.14 -2.28 -12.98
N ASP A 42 -11.00 -1.03 -12.54
CA ASP A 42 -9.79 -0.60 -11.83
C ASP A 42 -9.63 -1.33 -10.48
N VAL A 43 -10.74 -1.75 -9.87
CA VAL A 43 -10.75 -2.53 -8.63
C VAL A 43 -11.47 -3.85 -8.89
N PHE A 44 -10.72 -4.94 -8.83
CA PHE A 44 -11.30 -6.28 -8.85
C PHE A 44 -11.97 -6.58 -7.51
N ARG A 45 -13.26 -6.92 -7.56
CA ARG A 45 -14.05 -7.36 -6.41
C ARG A 45 -14.37 -8.84 -6.54
N PRO A 46 -13.86 -9.69 -5.64
CA PRO A 46 -14.23 -11.10 -5.62
C PRO A 46 -15.66 -11.24 -5.10
N ILE A 47 -16.36 -12.25 -5.61
CA ILE A 47 -17.60 -12.70 -5.02
C ILE A 47 -17.20 -13.74 -3.98
N ILE A 48 -17.47 -13.44 -2.72
CA ILE A 48 -17.10 -14.25 -1.57
C ILE A 48 -18.39 -14.88 -1.06
N GLU A 49 -18.39 -16.20 -1.00
CA GLU A 49 -19.46 -16.97 -0.38
C GLU A 49 -18.88 -17.55 0.90
N THR A 50 -19.47 -17.15 2.02
CA THR A 50 -19.06 -17.58 3.35
C THR A 50 -20.31 -17.77 4.20
N ASP A 51 -20.26 -18.78 5.07
CA ASP A 51 -21.29 -19.01 6.09
C ASP A 51 -20.96 -18.29 7.41
N PHE A 52 -19.85 -17.55 7.46
CA PHE A 52 -19.44 -16.84 8.67
C PHE A 52 -20.21 -15.54 8.83
N ASP A 53 -20.99 -15.46 9.90
CA ASP A 53 -21.57 -14.22 10.40
C ASP A 53 -20.72 -13.70 11.57
N LEU A 54 -19.99 -12.62 11.30
CA LEU A 54 -19.05 -12.01 12.24
C LEU A 54 -19.59 -10.72 12.86
N GLN A 55 -20.91 -10.47 12.78
CA GLN A 55 -21.54 -9.32 13.41
C GLN A 55 -21.28 -9.32 14.93
N GLY A 56 -20.85 -8.18 15.47
CA GLY A 56 -20.63 -7.99 16.92
C GLY A 56 -19.47 -8.81 17.51
N LYS A 57 -18.70 -9.54 16.68
CA LYS A 57 -17.59 -10.38 17.13
C LYS A 57 -16.33 -9.56 17.44
N SER A 58 -15.50 -10.08 18.34
CA SER A 58 -14.17 -9.56 18.66
C SER A 58 -13.09 -10.22 17.78
N PHE A 59 -12.13 -9.43 17.35
CA PHE A 59 -11.09 -9.84 16.40
C PHE A 59 -9.71 -9.83 17.06
N PHE A 60 -8.92 -10.85 16.77
CA PHE A 60 -7.48 -10.86 17.00
C PHE A 60 -6.79 -11.08 15.66
N THR A 61 -5.80 -10.25 15.32
CA THR A 61 -5.06 -10.38 14.06
C THR A 61 -3.60 -10.69 14.32
N MET A 62 -3.04 -11.58 13.52
CA MET A 62 -1.61 -11.89 13.52
C MET A 62 -1.12 -12.08 12.10
N GLY A 63 0.09 -11.58 11.83
CA GLY A 63 0.78 -11.91 10.59
C GLY A 63 1.70 -10.81 10.09
N SER A 64 1.78 -10.71 8.76
CA SER A 64 2.62 -9.73 8.07
C SER A 64 2.25 -8.27 8.41
N CYS A 65 2.98 -7.31 7.84
CA CYS A 65 2.62 -5.88 7.91
C CYS A 65 1.15 -5.60 7.56
N PHE A 66 0.58 -6.37 6.61
CA PHE A 66 -0.81 -6.20 6.21
C PHE A 66 -1.81 -6.50 7.34
N ALA A 67 -1.45 -7.37 8.30
CA ALA A 67 -2.28 -7.61 9.48
C ALA A 67 -2.51 -6.32 10.28
N ARG A 68 -1.51 -5.43 10.36
CA ARG A 68 -1.66 -4.13 11.07
C ARG A 68 -2.63 -3.19 10.35
N GLU A 69 -2.64 -3.22 9.02
CA GLU A 69 -3.63 -2.47 8.23
C GLU A 69 -5.05 -3.00 8.46
N VAL A 70 -5.20 -4.33 8.56
CA VAL A 70 -6.47 -4.98 8.93
C VAL A 70 -6.93 -4.53 10.32
N GLU A 71 -6.06 -4.51 11.34
CA GLU A 71 -6.39 -4.03 12.69
C GLU A 71 -6.87 -2.58 12.68
N LEU A 72 -6.11 -1.71 12.03
CA LEU A 72 -6.42 -0.29 11.95
C LEU A 72 -7.76 -0.06 11.24
N ALA A 73 -8.03 -0.81 10.18
CA ALA A 73 -9.30 -0.72 9.46
C ALA A 73 -10.47 -1.24 10.29
N LEU A 74 -10.38 -2.44 10.87
CA LEU A 74 -11.43 -2.99 11.75
C LEU A 74 -11.75 -2.02 12.90
N SER A 75 -10.73 -1.45 13.53
CA SER A 75 -10.90 -0.45 14.59
C SER A 75 -11.58 0.84 14.08
N ARG A 76 -11.31 1.28 12.85
CA ARG A 76 -11.99 2.45 12.24
C ARG A 76 -13.45 2.20 11.95
N PHE A 77 -13.82 0.96 11.63
CA PHE A 77 -15.21 0.52 11.47
C PHE A 77 -15.87 0.13 12.82
N GLY A 78 -15.28 0.56 13.94
CA GLY A 78 -15.86 0.36 15.28
C GLY A 78 -15.85 -1.08 15.79
N ARG A 79 -15.08 -1.99 15.17
CA ARG A 79 -14.98 -3.37 15.62
C ARG A 79 -13.99 -3.48 16.79
N THR A 80 -14.25 -4.44 17.70
CA THR A 80 -13.34 -4.75 18.82
C THR A 80 -12.13 -5.51 18.32
N VAL A 81 -10.93 -4.92 18.43
CA VAL A 81 -9.66 -5.53 17.99
C VAL A 81 -8.74 -5.72 19.19
N LEU A 82 -8.58 -6.96 19.64
CA LEU A 82 -7.85 -7.34 20.84
C LEU A 82 -6.32 -7.31 20.67
N SER A 83 -5.85 -7.49 19.44
CA SER A 83 -4.42 -7.46 19.08
C SER A 83 -3.88 -6.04 18.87
N LYS A 84 -4.70 -5.01 19.05
CA LYS A 84 -4.30 -3.60 18.94
C LYS A 84 -3.41 -3.21 20.12
N VAL A 85 -2.25 -2.64 19.81
CA VAL A 85 -1.30 -2.15 20.82
C VAL A 85 -1.85 -0.87 21.47
N GLU A 86 -1.87 -0.84 22.81
CA GLU A 86 -2.25 0.32 23.62
C GLU A 86 -1.17 1.42 23.54
N ALA A 87 -1.57 2.68 23.63
CA ALA A 87 -0.69 3.82 23.32
C ALA A 87 0.47 4.00 24.32
N ASP A 88 0.28 3.57 25.56
CA ASP A 88 1.24 3.59 26.67
C ASP A 88 2.05 2.29 26.81
N SER A 89 1.80 1.31 25.95
CA SER A 89 2.52 0.05 25.95
C SER A 89 4.01 0.23 25.61
N PRO A 90 4.94 -0.51 26.24
CA PRO A 90 6.38 -0.43 25.92
C PRO A 90 6.72 -0.89 24.49
N ILE A 91 5.74 -1.45 23.78
CA ILE A 91 5.83 -1.90 22.39
C ILE A 91 5.05 -1.00 21.40
N ALA A 92 4.59 0.17 21.86
CA ALA A 92 3.89 1.15 21.04
C ALA A 92 4.86 2.05 20.28
N PHE A 93 5.17 1.69 19.02
CA PHE A 93 6.11 2.44 18.18
C PHE A 93 5.44 3.15 17.01
N ARG A 94 5.91 4.38 16.70
CA ARG A 94 5.39 5.20 15.59
C ARG A 94 5.46 4.54 14.22
N ARG A 95 6.51 3.75 13.96
CA ARG A 95 6.69 3.05 12.68
C ARG A 95 5.90 1.74 12.57
N GLY A 96 5.22 1.32 13.65
CA GLY A 96 4.45 0.06 13.70
C GLY A 96 5.30 -1.19 13.50
N GLY A 97 4.64 -2.35 13.45
CA GLY A 97 5.24 -3.61 12.98
C GLY A 97 6.00 -4.46 14.00
N TYR A 98 6.24 -3.98 15.23
CA TYR A 98 6.90 -4.77 16.29
C TYR A 98 6.24 -6.13 16.54
N THR A 99 4.91 -6.16 16.43
CA THR A 99 4.05 -7.32 16.61
C THR A 99 3.85 -8.16 15.33
N ASN A 100 4.52 -7.85 14.22
CA ASN A 100 4.39 -8.64 12.99
C ASN A 100 4.99 -10.03 13.17
N ARG A 101 4.33 -11.05 12.62
CA ARG A 101 4.84 -12.42 12.50
C ARG A 101 4.78 -12.83 11.02
N TYR A 102 5.92 -12.82 10.35
CA TYR A 102 5.94 -12.83 8.87
C TYR A 102 5.69 -14.20 8.25
N ASN A 103 5.96 -15.27 8.98
CA ASN A 103 5.90 -16.65 8.49
C ASN A 103 5.11 -17.53 9.45
N THR A 104 4.68 -18.69 8.98
CA THR A 104 3.84 -19.62 9.76
C THR A 104 4.55 -20.14 11.01
N ALA A 105 5.86 -20.33 10.96
CA ALA A 105 6.65 -20.79 12.10
C ALA A 105 6.73 -19.73 13.21
N SER A 106 6.93 -18.46 12.87
CA SER A 106 6.97 -17.38 13.86
C SER A 106 5.59 -17.08 14.46
N MET A 107 4.51 -17.29 13.71
CA MET A 107 3.14 -17.27 14.27
C MET A 107 2.93 -18.40 15.28
N LEU A 108 3.34 -19.62 14.94
CA LEU A 108 3.25 -20.78 15.83
C LEU A 108 4.03 -20.55 17.13
N ASN A 109 5.31 -20.18 17.03
CA ASN A 109 6.13 -19.87 18.19
C ASN A 109 5.46 -18.83 19.09
N GLU A 110 4.93 -17.76 18.51
CA GLU A 110 4.32 -16.69 19.30
C GLU A 110 3.07 -17.15 20.03
N LEU A 111 2.23 -18.00 19.42
CA LEU A 111 1.10 -18.61 20.10
C LEU A 111 1.54 -19.54 21.22
N GLU A 112 2.56 -20.37 21.00
CA GLU A 112 3.09 -21.26 22.04
C GLU A 112 3.63 -20.46 23.23
N PHE A 113 4.37 -19.37 22.98
CA PHE A 113 4.90 -18.49 24.01
C PHE A 113 3.79 -17.75 24.77
N ALA A 114 2.87 -17.10 24.05
CA ALA A 114 1.82 -16.29 24.64
C ALA A 114 0.77 -17.11 25.40
N LEU A 115 0.62 -18.39 25.03
CA LEU A 115 -0.27 -19.32 25.71
C LEU A 115 0.41 -20.13 26.82
N GLY A 116 1.73 -20.00 27.00
CA GLY A 116 2.50 -20.74 28.00
C GLY A 116 2.65 -22.24 27.68
N LEU A 117 2.55 -22.61 26.41
CA LEU A 117 2.72 -23.99 25.92
C LEU A 117 4.19 -24.33 25.71
N LYS A 118 5.02 -23.31 25.49
CA LYS A 118 6.47 -23.40 25.37
C LYS A 118 7.11 -22.25 26.13
N GLU A 119 8.16 -22.55 26.88
CA GLU A 119 8.95 -21.52 27.56
C GLU A 119 9.73 -20.69 26.54
N TYR A 120 9.74 -19.37 26.71
CA TYR A 120 10.53 -18.48 25.86
C TYR A 120 12.02 -18.63 26.18
N ASN A 121 12.82 -19.03 25.19
CA ASN A 121 14.26 -19.15 25.35
C ASN A 121 14.93 -17.76 25.27
N GLN A 122 15.42 -17.25 26.41
CA GLN A 122 16.07 -15.95 26.51
C GLN A 122 17.37 -15.84 25.69
N ALA A 123 17.97 -16.94 25.23
CA ALA A 123 19.06 -16.90 24.27
C ALA A 123 18.64 -16.29 22.92
N SER A 124 17.33 -16.17 22.66
CA SER A 124 16.75 -15.42 21.53
C SER A 124 16.93 -13.90 21.65
N ILE A 125 17.28 -13.39 22.84
CA ILE A 125 17.68 -12.00 23.04
C ILE A 125 19.19 -11.92 22.81
N ILE A 126 19.57 -11.25 21.73
CA ILE A 126 20.97 -11.17 21.29
C ILE A 126 21.47 -9.74 21.32
N GLU A 127 22.78 -9.59 21.47
CA GLU A 127 23.44 -8.31 21.36
C GLU A 127 23.50 -7.88 19.89
N ALA A 128 22.69 -6.88 19.54
CA ALA A 128 22.56 -6.37 18.18
C ALA A 128 23.58 -5.29 17.84
N ASN A 129 24.14 -4.63 18.85
CA ASN A 129 25.22 -3.66 18.70
C ASN A 129 26.15 -3.74 19.90
N ARG A 130 27.40 -4.18 19.64
CA ARG A 130 28.46 -4.37 20.65
C ARG A 130 29.14 -3.09 21.11
N GLU A 131 29.04 -1.99 20.35
CA GLU A 131 29.63 -0.70 20.75
C GLU A 131 28.80 -0.07 21.87
N ASN A 132 27.48 -0.17 21.76
CA ASN A 132 26.54 0.45 22.70
C ASN A 132 25.90 -0.57 23.66
N HIS A 133 26.29 -1.85 23.58
CA HIS A 133 25.72 -2.96 24.35
C HIS A 133 24.18 -2.97 24.33
N THR A 134 23.62 -2.90 23.11
CA THR A 134 22.17 -2.92 22.92
C THR A 134 21.72 -4.22 22.27
N PHE A 135 20.53 -4.67 22.68
CA PHE A 135 19.97 -5.98 22.44
C PHE A 135 18.69 -5.89 21.61
N MET A 136 18.37 -7.02 21.00
CA MET A 136 17.11 -7.25 20.34
C MET A 136 16.64 -8.68 20.56
N ASP A 137 15.35 -8.89 20.35
CA ASP A 137 14.73 -10.20 20.41
C ASP A 137 14.43 -10.71 18.99
N LEU A 138 14.96 -11.87 18.65
CA LEU A 138 14.88 -12.49 17.33
C LEU A 138 13.46 -12.89 16.90
N HIS A 139 12.53 -12.97 17.85
CA HIS A 139 11.12 -13.24 17.58
C HIS A 139 10.31 -11.96 17.35
N SER A 140 10.92 -10.77 17.48
CA SER A 140 10.28 -9.46 17.29
C SER A 140 10.84 -8.72 16.08
N HIS A 141 10.01 -7.92 15.39
CA HIS A 141 10.52 -7.01 14.36
C HIS A 141 11.37 -5.90 15.01
N PRO A 142 12.45 -5.38 14.38
CA PRO A 142 13.32 -4.34 14.97
C PRO A 142 12.67 -2.94 15.07
N ALA A 143 11.35 -2.85 14.92
CA ALA A 143 10.64 -1.57 15.05
C ALA A 143 10.70 -1.09 16.50
N GLY A 144 11.25 0.10 16.75
CA GLY A 144 11.48 0.57 18.12
C GLY A 144 12.93 0.51 18.58
N GLY A 145 13.83 0.01 17.72
CA GLY A 145 15.28 0.03 17.94
C GLY A 145 15.74 -0.94 19.03
N PHE A 146 17.05 -0.93 19.27
CA PHE A 146 17.71 -1.77 20.26
C PHE A 146 17.78 -1.06 21.61
N CYS A 147 17.68 -1.84 22.69
CA CYS A 147 17.68 -1.33 24.06
C CYS A 147 18.48 -2.26 24.97
N SER A 148 18.46 -2.05 26.29
CA SER A 148 19.11 -3.00 27.21
C SER A 148 18.48 -4.40 27.11
N PHE A 149 19.19 -5.41 27.63
CA PHE A 149 18.64 -6.77 27.74
C PHE A 149 17.34 -6.77 28.53
N ASP A 150 17.33 -6.10 29.69
CA ASP A 150 16.15 -6.01 30.58
C ASP A 150 14.97 -5.31 29.89
N ASP A 151 15.20 -4.20 29.19
CA ASP A 151 14.15 -3.52 28.43
C ASP A 151 13.60 -4.39 27.29
N THR A 152 14.47 -5.20 26.66
CA THR A 152 14.06 -6.15 25.61
C THR A 152 13.18 -7.25 26.21
N LEU A 153 13.52 -7.75 27.40
CA LEU A 153 12.72 -8.72 28.13
C LEU A 153 11.35 -8.15 28.53
N VAL A 154 11.29 -6.89 29.00
CA VAL A 154 10.03 -6.17 29.29
C VAL A 154 9.16 -6.08 28.03
N ARG A 155 9.74 -5.73 26.87
CA ARG A 155 9.02 -5.69 25.59
C ARG A 155 8.49 -7.08 25.18
N ARG A 156 9.28 -8.15 25.37
CA ARG A 156 8.87 -9.54 25.10
C ARG A 156 7.70 -9.97 26.00
N GLN A 157 7.73 -9.65 27.28
CA GLN A 157 6.61 -9.90 28.21
C GLN A 157 5.34 -9.13 27.81
N ALA A 158 5.50 -7.89 27.32
CA ALA A 158 4.37 -7.10 26.80
C ALA A 158 3.76 -7.71 25.54
N ILE A 159 4.58 -8.27 24.63
CA ILE A 159 4.09 -9.02 23.47
C ILE A 159 3.32 -10.26 23.93
N GLN A 160 3.89 -11.08 24.82
CA GLN A 160 3.23 -12.30 25.30
C GLN A 160 1.88 -11.95 25.96
N SER A 161 1.85 -10.90 26.76
CA SER A 161 0.63 -10.40 27.40
C SER A 161 -0.42 -9.95 26.36
N LEU A 162 -0.01 -9.18 25.34
CA LEU A 162 -0.89 -8.77 24.25
C LEU A 162 -1.42 -9.98 23.48
N PHE A 163 -0.56 -10.93 23.12
CA PHE A 163 -0.93 -12.08 22.31
C PHE A 163 -1.78 -13.09 23.07
N SER A 164 -1.65 -13.13 24.41
CA SER A 164 -2.49 -13.96 25.27
C SER A 164 -3.97 -13.59 25.19
N LYS A 165 -4.31 -12.35 24.80
CA LYS A 165 -5.68 -11.86 24.58
C LYS A 165 -6.41 -12.60 23.46
N ILE A 166 -5.72 -13.38 22.61
CA ILE A 166 -6.37 -14.25 21.62
C ILE A 166 -7.35 -15.25 22.26
N ARG A 167 -7.17 -15.60 23.55
CA ARG A 167 -8.13 -16.42 24.32
C ARG A 167 -9.54 -15.83 24.39
N GLU A 168 -9.64 -14.50 24.28
CA GLU A 168 -10.90 -13.77 24.38
C GLU A 168 -11.52 -13.49 23.00
N ALA A 169 -10.80 -13.74 21.92
CA ALA A 169 -11.24 -13.45 20.56
C ALA A 169 -12.33 -14.42 20.09
N ASP A 170 -13.26 -13.92 19.30
CA ASP A 170 -14.23 -14.75 18.56
C ASP A 170 -13.73 -15.07 17.14
N VAL A 171 -12.87 -14.21 16.59
CA VAL A 171 -12.28 -14.35 15.26
C VAL A 171 -10.78 -14.17 15.31
N PHE A 172 -10.04 -15.14 14.80
CA PHE A 172 -8.61 -15.05 14.55
C PHE A 172 -8.34 -14.80 13.06
N ILE A 173 -7.82 -13.62 12.71
CA ILE A 173 -7.37 -13.32 11.35
C ILE A 173 -5.88 -13.66 11.21
N CYS A 174 -5.58 -14.69 10.41
CA CYS A 174 -4.24 -15.18 10.13
C CYS A 174 -3.77 -14.66 8.76
N THR A 175 -2.80 -13.72 8.74
CA THR A 175 -2.31 -13.08 7.52
C THR A 175 -0.93 -13.61 7.11
N LEU A 176 -0.90 -14.53 6.14
CA LEU A 176 0.31 -15.21 5.69
C LEU A 176 1.24 -14.27 4.89
N GLY A 177 2.48 -14.12 5.34
CA GLY A 177 3.43 -13.13 4.80
C GLY A 177 4.39 -13.70 3.77
N LEU A 178 5.26 -14.63 4.18
CA LEU A 178 6.35 -15.15 3.37
C LEU A 178 6.81 -16.56 3.81
N THR A 179 7.51 -17.26 2.91
CA THR A 179 8.06 -18.62 3.15
C THR A 179 9.54 -18.63 3.55
N GLU A 180 10.25 -17.51 3.40
CA GLU A 180 11.66 -17.38 3.77
C GLU A 180 11.83 -17.23 5.28
N VAL A 181 12.61 -18.09 5.90
CA VAL A 181 12.83 -18.09 7.34
C VAL A 181 14.30 -18.27 7.65
N TRP A 182 14.67 -17.94 8.89
CA TRP A 182 15.96 -18.27 9.44
C TRP A 182 15.75 -19.22 10.62
N PHE A 183 16.55 -20.26 10.67
CA PHE A 183 16.59 -21.20 11.78
C PHE A 183 17.79 -20.84 12.67
N ASP A 184 17.54 -20.76 13.97
CA ASP A 184 18.56 -20.48 14.97
C ASP A 184 19.02 -21.80 15.62
N HIS A 185 20.26 -22.19 15.34
CA HIS A 185 20.85 -23.43 15.87
C HIS A 185 21.04 -23.43 17.39
N GLU A 186 21.11 -22.25 18.02
CA GLU A 186 21.30 -22.15 19.47
C GLU A 186 19.99 -22.42 20.22
N THR A 187 18.88 -21.87 19.72
CA THR A 187 17.56 -22.02 20.35
C THR A 187 16.78 -23.22 19.80
N GLY A 188 17.12 -23.69 18.59
CA GLY A 188 16.38 -24.73 17.88
C GLY A 188 15.07 -24.22 17.27
N GLU A 189 14.95 -22.91 17.01
CA GLU A 189 13.71 -22.26 16.62
C GLU A 189 13.85 -21.51 15.29
N TYR A 190 12.74 -21.42 14.54
CA TYR A 190 12.64 -20.45 13.47
C TYR A 190 12.43 -19.05 14.04
N ILE A 191 13.17 -18.07 13.53
CA ILE A 191 13.10 -16.68 14.00
C ILE A 191 12.26 -15.81 13.06
N ASN A 192 11.80 -14.66 13.56
CA ASN A 192 10.89 -13.79 12.83
C ASN A 192 11.59 -12.77 11.93
N VAL A 193 12.86 -12.49 12.19
CA VAL A 193 13.64 -11.46 11.48
C VAL A 193 14.87 -12.05 10.82
N SER A 194 15.32 -11.39 9.75
CA SER A 194 16.57 -11.77 9.11
C SER A 194 17.77 -11.30 9.92
N PRO A 195 18.73 -12.18 10.28
CA PRO A 195 19.98 -11.79 10.95
C PRO A 195 20.81 -10.79 10.14
N THR A 196 20.72 -10.85 8.81
CA THR A 196 21.49 -10.01 7.88
C THR A 196 21.06 -8.55 7.87
N THR A 197 19.83 -8.23 8.31
CA THR A 197 19.35 -6.83 8.33
C THR A 197 20.15 -5.95 9.28
N LEU A 198 20.95 -6.56 10.18
CA LEU A 198 21.57 -5.89 11.32
C LEU A 198 23.06 -6.23 11.49
N GLY A 199 23.71 -6.83 10.49
CA GLY A 199 25.13 -7.23 10.58
C GLY A 199 25.39 -8.39 11.56
N LEU A 200 24.36 -9.06 12.06
CA LEU A 200 24.48 -10.09 13.09
C LEU A 200 25.29 -11.31 12.65
N LYS A 201 25.38 -11.55 11.34
CA LYS A 201 26.20 -12.64 10.79
C LYS A 201 27.69 -12.48 11.13
N ASP A 202 28.18 -11.25 11.25
CA ASP A 202 29.58 -11.00 11.61
C ASP A 202 29.84 -11.32 13.09
N TYR A 203 28.81 -11.21 13.93
CA TYR A 203 28.87 -11.49 15.36
C TYR A 203 28.56 -12.95 15.70
N TYR A 204 27.76 -13.62 14.86
CA TYR A 204 27.21 -14.96 15.07
C TYR A 204 27.25 -15.79 13.77
N PRO A 205 28.45 -16.13 13.24
CA PRO A 205 28.62 -16.66 11.89
C PRO A 205 27.96 -18.02 11.63
N ASP A 206 27.91 -18.89 12.65
CA ASP A 206 27.42 -20.27 12.52
C ASP A 206 26.06 -20.51 13.20
N ARG A 207 25.43 -19.45 13.72
CA ARG A 207 24.19 -19.57 14.50
C ARG A 207 22.95 -19.71 13.63
N PHE A 208 22.93 -19.07 12.46
CA PHE A 208 21.71 -18.90 11.67
C PHE A 208 21.78 -19.61 10.31
N GLU A 209 20.73 -20.38 10.01
CA GLU A 209 20.57 -21.09 8.75
C GLU A 209 19.36 -20.53 7.98
N PHE A 210 19.59 -20.06 6.75
CA PHE A 210 18.50 -19.65 5.88
C PHE A 210 17.75 -20.86 5.33
N ARG A 211 16.42 -20.86 5.46
CA ARG A 211 15.54 -21.88 4.87
C ARG A 211 14.38 -21.26 4.10
N VAL A 212 13.86 -22.01 3.14
CA VAL A 212 12.62 -21.68 2.44
C VAL A 212 11.63 -22.78 2.74
N LEU A 213 10.61 -22.48 3.56
CA LEU A 213 9.59 -23.44 3.94
C LEU A 213 8.72 -23.80 2.73
N ASP A 214 8.56 -25.09 2.48
CA ASP A 214 7.72 -25.60 1.40
C ASP A 214 6.25 -25.70 1.82
N PHE A 215 5.42 -26.30 0.96
CA PHE A 215 4.00 -26.50 1.26
C PHE A 215 3.78 -27.32 2.55
N ASN A 216 4.51 -28.42 2.75
CA ASN A 216 4.33 -29.31 3.88
C ASN A 216 4.78 -28.64 5.18
N ASP A 217 5.93 -27.96 5.15
CA ASP A 217 6.44 -27.21 6.30
C ASP A 217 5.41 -26.17 6.80
N ASN A 218 4.82 -25.42 5.86
CA ASN A 218 3.82 -24.41 6.19
C ASN A 218 2.51 -25.04 6.66
N MET A 219 2.04 -26.10 6.02
CA MET A 219 0.83 -26.82 6.45
C MET A 219 1.00 -27.43 7.84
N GLU A 220 2.16 -28.01 8.16
CA GLU A 220 2.42 -28.55 9.50
C GLU A 220 2.30 -27.46 10.57
N ASN A 221 2.86 -26.27 10.33
CA ASN A 221 2.72 -25.14 11.24
C ASN A 221 1.26 -24.67 11.37
N LEU A 222 0.51 -24.59 10.26
CA LEU A 222 -0.91 -24.20 10.28
C LEU A 222 -1.78 -25.22 11.03
N GLU A 223 -1.55 -26.51 10.85
CA GLU A 223 -2.24 -27.57 11.60
C GLU A 223 -1.92 -27.53 13.10
N LYS A 224 -0.67 -27.24 13.48
CA LYS A 224 -0.30 -27.02 14.89
C LYS A 224 -1.02 -25.79 15.47
N ILE A 225 -1.10 -24.70 14.70
CA ILE A 225 -1.87 -23.50 15.08
C ILE A 225 -3.35 -23.85 15.28
N HIS A 226 -3.96 -24.61 14.37
CA HIS A 226 -5.34 -25.08 14.50
C HIS A 226 -5.52 -25.95 15.76
N HIS A 227 -4.63 -26.91 15.98
CA HIS A 227 -4.67 -27.78 17.16
C HIS A 227 -4.62 -26.96 18.46
N ILE A 228 -3.70 -25.98 18.54
CA ILE A 228 -3.61 -25.06 19.67
C ILE A 228 -4.92 -24.28 19.84
N ALA A 229 -5.46 -23.74 18.74
CA ALA A 229 -6.70 -22.98 18.76
C ALA A 229 -7.87 -23.79 19.31
N ARG A 230 -8.04 -25.03 18.85
CA ARG A 230 -9.13 -25.91 19.31
C ARG A 230 -8.97 -26.37 20.75
N LYS A 231 -7.74 -26.49 21.24
CA LYS A 231 -7.46 -26.98 22.59
C LYS A 231 -7.48 -25.88 23.66
N HIS A 232 -7.08 -24.66 23.31
CA HIS A 232 -6.76 -23.62 24.29
C HIS A 232 -7.54 -22.30 24.14
N LEU A 233 -8.28 -22.12 23.04
CA LEU A 233 -9.06 -20.90 22.78
C LEU A 233 -10.56 -21.21 22.85
N LYS A 234 -11.41 -20.22 22.52
CA LYS A 234 -12.86 -20.43 22.48
C LYS A 234 -13.23 -21.56 21.54
N SER A 235 -14.16 -22.41 21.97
CA SER A 235 -14.62 -23.57 21.17
C SER A 235 -15.27 -23.17 19.84
N ASP A 236 -15.86 -21.98 19.77
CA ASP A 236 -16.51 -21.42 18.59
C ASP A 236 -15.63 -20.44 17.81
N LEU A 237 -14.34 -20.30 18.17
CA LEU A 237 -13.38 -19.43 17.48
C LEU A 237 -13.36 -19.73 15.98
N LYS A 238 -13.63 -18.71 15.17
CA LYS A 238 -13.50 -18.73 13.71
C LYS A 238 -12.12 -18.27 13.29
N ILE A 239 -11.53 -18.93 12.30
CA ILE A 239 -10.26 -18.49 11.72
C ILE A 239 -10.54 -17.96 10.31
N VAL A 240 -10.09 -16.74 10.02
CA VAL A 240 -10.07 -16.23 8.66
C VAL A 240 -8.62 -16.11 8.20
N VAL A 241 -8.23 -16.97 7.27
CA VAL A 241 -6.89 -16.98 6.69
C VAL A 241 -6.85 -16.10 5.45
N THR A 242 -5.77 -15.34 5.27
CA THR A 242 -5.56 -14.52 4.08
C THR A 242 -4.08 -14.45 3.72
N VAL A 243 -3.76 -14.32 2.43
CA VAL A 243 -2.39 -14.09 1.97
C VAL A 243 -2.14 -12.59 1.83
N SER A 244 -1.04 -12.12 2.40
CA SER A 244 -0.65 -10.71 2.34
C SER A 244 -0.31 -10.29 0.90
N PRO A 245 -0.88 -9.19 0.37
CA PRO A 245 -0.51 -8.66 -0.95
C PRO A 245 0.90 -8.08 -0.99
N VAL A 246 1.42 -7.59 0.14
CA VAL A 246 2.74 -6.95 0.24
C VAL A 246 3.86 -7.85 -0.33
N PRO A 247 4.62 -7.39 -1.35
CA PRO A 247 5.67 -8.18 -1.97
C PRO A 247 6.92 -8.29 -1.10
N LEU A 248 7.75 -9.30 -1.38
CA LEU A 248 9.12 -9.36 -0.85
C LEU A 248 9.95 -8.19 -1.40
N LEU A 249 10.64 -7.50 -0.50
CA LEU A 249 11.60 -6.44 -0.83
C LEU A 249 12.99 -6.99 -1.18
N ALA A 250 13.33 -8.12 -0.59
CA ALA A 250 14.61 -8.80 -0.76
C ALA A 250 14.41 -10.31 -0.57
N THR A 251 15.37 -11.10 -1.05
CA THR A 251 15.41 -12.55 -0.89
C THR A 251 16.83 -12.98 -0.56
N PHE A 252 16.98 -14.00 0.28
CA PHE A 252 18.27 -14.63 0.57
C PHE A 252 18.53 -15.90 -0.25
N SER A 253 17.60 -16.29 -1.12
CA SER A 253 17.70 -17.52 -1.89
C SER A 253 18.62 -17.40 -3.13
N GLY A 254 19.24 -16.23 -3.36
CA GLY A 254 20.01 -15.93 -4.57
C GLY A 254 19.20 -15.89 -5.87
N ARG A 255 17.86 -15.96 -5.77
CA ARG A 255 16.94 -15.88 -6.93
C ARG A 255 16.58 -14.43 -7.18
N ASP A 256 16.03 -14.17 -8.36
CA ASP A 256 15.32 -12.92 -8.61
C ASP A 256 14.18 -12.76 -7.58
N VAL A 257 14.07 -11.56 -6.99
CA VAL A 257 13.13 -11.28 -5.89
C VAL A 257 11.67 -11.42 -6.32
N VAL A 258 11.34 -11.11 -7.57
CA VAL A 258 9.99 -11.28 -8.10
C VAL A 258 9.65 -12.77 -8.23
N ARG A 259 10.60 -13.59 -8.69
CA ARG A 259 10.44 -15.06 -8.72
C ARG A 259 10.32 -15.66 -7.32
N ALA A 260 11.13 -15.21 -6.37
CA ALA A 260 11.04 -15.65 -4.98
C ALA A 260 9.68 -15.27 -4.37
N ASN A 261 9.19 -14.05 -4.64
CA ASN A 261 7.89 -13.58 -4.19
C ASN A 261 6.75 -14.41 -4.80
N ALA A 262 6.81 -14.67 -6.10
CA ALA A 262 5.81 -15.49 -6.78
C ALA A 262 5.72 -16.90 -6.18
N PHE A 263 6.87 -17.54 -5.92
CA PHE A 263 6.91 -18.84 -5.23
C PHE A 263 6.29 -18.74 -3.82
N SER A 264 6.77 -17.79 -3.01
CA SER A 264 6.33 -17.58 -1.63
C SER A 264 4.80 -17.40 -1.53
N LYS A 265 4.23 -16.48 -2.32
CA LYS A 265 2.78 -16.20 -2.30
C LYS A 265 1.96 -17.37 -2.85
N SER A 266 2.42 -18.04 -3.91
CA SER A 266 1.71 -19.18 -4.49
C SER A 266 1.67 -20.38 -3.54
N THR A 267 2.79 -20.65 -2.85
CA THR A 267 2.86 -21.70 -1.83
C THR A 267 1.91 -21.41 -0.67
N LEU A 268 1.98 -20.21 -0.09
CA LEU A 268 1.10 -19.82 1.02
C LEU A 268 -0.38 -19.80 0.63
N ARG A 269 -0.68 -19.37 -0.60
CA ARG A 269 -2.06 -19.40 -1.12
C ARG A 269 -2.59 -20.82 -1.25
N SER A 270 -1.75 -21.75 -1.71
CA SER A 270 -2.09 -23.17 -1.82
C SER A 270 -2.29 -23.79 -0.42
N CYS A 271 -1.47 -23.42 0.56
CA CYS A 271 -1.63 -23.84 1.96
C CYS A 271 -2.96 -23.33 2.53
N ALA A 272 -3.26 -22.04 2.37
CA ALA A 272 -4.51 -21.45 2.84
C ALA A 272 -5.74 -22.16 2.27
N GLU A 273 -5.74 -22.47 0.96
CA GLU A 273 -6.84 -23.23 0.33
C GLU A 273 -6.99 -24.63 0.94
N SER A 274 -5.86 -25.34 1.08
CA SER A 274 -5.86 -26.70 1.60
C SER A 274 -6.32 -26.76 3.05
N TRP A 275 -5.98 -25.74 3.84
CA TRP A 275 -6.38 -25.60 5.23
C TRP A 275 -7.88 -25.33 5.38
N VAL A 276 -8.46 -24.49 4.51
CA VAL A 276 -9.93 -24.30 4.46
C VAL A 276 -10.65 -25.59 4.10
N TYR A 277 -10.18 -26.34 3.10
CA TYR A 277 -10.80 -27.62 2.73
C TYR A 277 -10.69 -28.69 3.82
N ALA A 278 -9.62 -28.67 4.61
CA ALA A 278 -9.44 -29.61 5.72
C ALA A 278 -10.37 -29.33 6.90
N HIS A 279 -10.76 -28.06 7.11
CA HIS A 279 -11.49 -27.60 8.30
C HIS A 279 -12.76 -26.79 7.96
N PRO A 280 -13.72 -27.39 7.24
CA PRO A 280 -14.93 -26.69 6.80
C PRO A 280 -15.75 -26.17 7.98
N GLY A 281 -16.26 -24.94 7.87
CA GLY A 281 -17.06 -24.28 8.91
C GLY A 281 -16.26 -23.72 10.08
N GLU A 282 -14.97 -24.01 10.16
CA GLU A 282 -14.05 -23.51 11.19
C GLU A 282 -13.07 -22.47 10.65
N ILE A 283 -12.64 -22.64 9.40
CA ILE A 283 -11.68 -21.79 8.72
C ILE A 283 -12.27 -21.34 7.39
N ASP A 284 -12.10 -20.06 7.07
CA ASP A 284 -12.45 -19.51 5.76
C ASP A 284 -11.33 -18.65 5.19
N TYR A 285 -11.31 -18.47 3.87
CA TYR A 285 -10.30 -17.70 3.16
C TYR A 285 -10.83 -16.33 2.73
N PHE A 286 -10.10 -15.28 3.09
CA PHE A 286 -10.34 -13.95 2.55
C PHE A 286 -9.34 -13.59 1.43
N PRO A 287 -9.78 -13.28 0.20
CA PRO A 287 -8.94 -13.09 -0.98
C PRO A 287 -8.27 -11.70 -1.11
N SER A 288 -7.61 -11.22 -0.06
CA SER A 288 -6.94 -9.90 -0.09
C SER A 288 -5.76 -9.85 -1.08
N TYR A 289 -5.02 -10.95 -1.25
CA TYR A 289 -3.96 -11.09 -2.25
C TYR A 289 -4.50 -10.95 -3.67
N GLU A 290 -5.56 -11.67 -4.00
CA GLU A 290 -6.17 -11.66 -5.33
C GLU A 290 -6.79 -10.32 -5.66
N MET A 291 -7.40 -9.64 -4.68
CA MET A 291 -7.88 -8.26 -4.86
C MET A 291 -6.74 -7.36 -5.34
N ALA A 292 -5.59 -7.38 -4.69
CA ALA A 292 -4.46 -6.56 -5.06
C ALA A 292 -3.83 -6.97 -6.41
N MET A 293 -3.67 -8.28 -6.66
CA MET A 293 -3.02 -8.77 -7.87
C MET A 293 -3.87 -8.60 -9.14
N ASN A 294 -5.20 -8.60 -9.01
CA ASN A 294 -6.12 -8.53 -10.14
C ASN A 294 -6.78 -7.16 -10.34
N SER A 295 -6.42 -6.17 -9.51
CA SER A 295 -6.83 -4.77 -9.69
C SER A 295 -5.80 -4.01 -10.51
N ASN A 296 -6.19 -2.82 -11.00
CA ASN A 296 -5.25 -1.94 -11.66
C ASN A 296 -4.13 -1.53 -10.68
N ARG A 297 -2.89 -1.84 -11.05
CA ARG A 297 -1.71 -1.52 -10.22
C ARG A 297 -1.64 -0.06 -9.78
N ASP A 298 -2.19 0.85 -10.58
CA ASP A 298 -2.15 2.30 -10.32
C ASP A 298 -3.07 2.74 -9.19
N VAL A 299 -4.07 1.92 -8.81
CA VAL A 299 -4.89 2.18 -7.62
C VAL A 299 -4.40 1.41 -6.39
N VAL A 300 -3.73 0.27 -6.60
CA VAL A 300 -3.34 -0.66 -5.55
C VAL A 300 -2.13 -0.15 -4.77
N TRP A 301 -1.09 0.30 -5.47
CA TRP A 301 0.22 0.55 -4.86
C TRP A 301 0.51 2.03 -4.67
N GLN A 302 1.32 2.34 -3.66
CA GLN A 302 2.03 3.61 -3.57
C GLN A 302 3.18 3.64 -4.59
N GLU A 303 3.84 4.78 -4.73
CA GLU A 303 4.94 4.99 -5.69
C GLU A 303 6.08 3.96 -5.55
N ASP A 304 6.29 3.42 -4.35
CA ASP A 304 7.34 2.41 -4.08
C ASP A 304 6.99 0.99 -4.55
N LEU A 305 5.76 0.76 -5.02
CA LEU A 305 5.26 -0.54 -5.47
C LEU A 305 5.30 -1.65 -4.40
N VAL A 306 5.33 -1.25 -3.13
CA VAL A 306 5.46 -2.15 -1.97
C VAL A 306 4.32 -1.94 -1.01
N HIS A 307 4.03 -0.67 -0.69
CA HIS A 307 2.93 -0.35 0.22
C HIS A 307 1.62 -0.24 -0.55
N VAL A 308 0.59 -0.93 -0.04
CA VAL A 308 -0.77 -0.79 -0.56
C VAL A 308 -1.28 0.62 -0.23
N SER A 309 -2.00 1.24 -1.18
CA SER A 309 -2.58 2.57 -0.99
C SER A 309 -3.67 2.53 0.08
N LYS A 310 -3.77 3.57 0.91
CA LYS A 310 -4.81 3.66 1.96
C LYS A 310 -6.24 3.55 1.40
N PRO A 311 -6.58 4.16 0.24
CA PRO A 311 -7.88 3.96 -0.38
C PRO A 311 -8.13 2.49 -0.76
N PHE A 312 -7.13 1.80 -1.29
CA PHE A 312 -7.28 0.39 -1.66
C PHE A 312 -7.38 -0.55 -0.44
N VAL A 313 -6.60 -0.31 0.62
CA VAL A 313 -6.78 -1.03 1.90
C VAL A 313 -8.21 -0.87 2.41
N ARG A 314 -8.79 0.33 2.34
CA ARG A 314 -10.17 0.57 2.76
C ARG A 314 -11.17 -0.23 1.93
N GLU A 315 -10.90 -0.40 0.64
CA GLU A 315 -11.74 -1.18 -0.27
C GLU A 315 -11.64 -2.69 0.01
N ILE A 316 -10.44 -3.21 0.28
CA ILE A 316 -10.25 -4.58 0.78
C ILE A 316 -11.09 -4.78 2.04
N MET A 317 -10.99 -3.85 2.99
CA MET A 317 -11.64 -3.99 4.29
C MET A 317 -13.16 -3.82 4.21
N ARG A 318 -13.66 -2.95 3.34
CA ARG A 318 -15.09 -2.87 3.02
C ARG A 318 -15.59 -4.19 2.45
N THR A 319 -14.83 -4.80 1.55
CA THR A 319 -15.17 -6.11 0.96
C THR A 319 -15.19 -7.20 2.04
N PHE A 320 -14.20 -7.22 2.94
CA PHE A 320 -14.17 -8.13 4.09
C PHE A 320 -15.41 -7.97 4.97
N LEU A 321 -15.69 -6.74 5.42
CA LEU A 321 -16.81 -6.46 6.32
C LEU A 321 -18.17 -6.78 5.69
N THR A 322 -18.29 -6.60 4.37
CA THR A 322 -19.50 -6.96 3.62
C THR A 322 -19.65 -8.47 3.53
N ALA A 323 -18.59 -9.17 3.14
CA ALA A 323 -18.62 -10.62 2.92
C ALA A 323 -18.92 -11.39 4.21
N PHE A 324 -18.30 -11.00 5.32
CA PHE A 324 -18.41 -11.68 6.61
C PHE A 324 -19.49 -11.09 7.55
N ASN A 325 -20.39 -10.25 7.01
CA ASN A 325 -21.47 -9.59 7.76
C ASN A 325 -21.01 -8.91 9.07
N CYS A 326 -19.90 -8.18 9.03
CA CYS A 326 -19.30 -7.63 10.25
C CYS A 326 -19.98 -6.35 10.79
N VAL A 327 -20.98 -5.80 10.09
CA VAL A 327 -21.65 -4.53 10.42
C VAL A 327 -23.15 -4.75 10.63
N GLU A 328 -23.76 -3.92 11.49
CA GLU A 328 -25.21 -3.96 11.70
C GLU A 328 -25.93 -3.10 10.65
N ASP A 329 -25.42 -1.89 10.39
CA ASP A 329 -25.94 -0.99 9.37
C ASP A 329 -25.07 -1.03 8.11
N LYS A 330 -25.64 -1.57 7.02
CA LYS A 330 -24.97 -1.64 5.71
C LYS A 330 -24.67 -0.24 5.14
N ALA A 331 -25.34 0.82 5.60
CA ALA A 331 -25.01 2.19 5.21
C ALA A 331 -23.60 2.60 5.67
N GLU A 332 -23.05 2.01 6.73
CA GLU A 332 -21.66 2.23 7.16
C GLU A 332 -20.64 1.79 6.11
N LEU A 333 -21.02 0.83 5.25
CA LEU A 333 -20.17 0.31 4.17
C LEU A 333 -20.35 1.07 2.87
N ALA A 334 -21.34 1.97 2.76
CA ALA A 334 -21.57 2.75 1.56
C ALA A 334 -20.35 3.63 1.26
N GLN A 335 -19.78 3.46 0.08
CA GLN A 335 -18.62 4.24 -0.33
C GLN A 335 -19.01 5.70 -0.54
N THR A 336 -18.37 6.62 0.17
CA THR A 336 -18.68 8.05 0.00
C THR A 336 -18.04 8.58 -1.29
N LYS A 337 -18.61 9.67 -1.83
CA LYS A 337 -18.06 10.35 -3.01
C LYS A 337 -16.59 10.76 -2.82
N ALA A 338 -16.22 11.21 -1.61
CA ALA A 338 -14.85 11.60 -1.30
C ALA A 338 -13.87 10.42 -1.39
N GLU A 339 -14.31 9.21 -1.04
CA GLU A 339 -13.46 8.01 -1.10
C GLU A 339 -13.26 7.51 -2.52
N LYS A 340 -14.29 7.63 -3.37
CA LYS A 340 -14.17 7.37 -4.82
C LYS A 340 -13.17 8.34 -5.44
N GLU A 341 -13.25 9.62 -5.08
CA GLU A 341 -12.27 10.62 -5.52
C GLU A 341 -10.85 10.32 -5.01
N GLU A 342 -10.68 9.80 -3.79
CA GLU A 342 -9.36 9.41 -3.26
C GLU A 342 -8.71 8.28 -4.07
N LEU A 343 -9.48 7.25 -4.44
CA LEU A 343 -8.98 6.14 -5.23
C LEU A 343 -8.53 6.60 -6.64
N GLU A 344 -9.33 7.45 -7.28
CA GLU A 344 -8.98 7.98 -8.59
C GLU A 344 -7.80 8.98 -8.54
N GLN A 345 -7.67 9.73 -7.44
CA GLN A 345 -6.51 10.57 -7.21
C GLN A 345 -5.22 9.74 -7.15
N VAL A 346 -5.24 8.59 -6.47
CA VAL A 346 -4.09 7.66 -6.42
C VAL A 346 -3.71 7.19 -7.82
N LYS A 347 -4.71 6.84 -8.65
CA LYS A 347 -4.48 6.45 -10.05
C LYS A 347 -3.78 7.54 -10.85
N VAL A 348 -4.26 8.78 -10.76
CA VAL A 348 -3.67 9.92 -11.46
C VAL A 348 -2.22 10.15 -11.02
N GLU A 349 -1.95 10.10 -9.70
CA GLU A 349 -0.60 10.25 -9.14
C GLU A 349 0.35 9.14 -9.63
N SER A 350 -0.11 7.88 -9.66
CA SER A 350 0.67 6.76 -10.18
C SER A 350 0.98 6.91 -11.68
N LEU A 351 -0.02 7.24 -12.49
CA LEU A 351 0.16 7.47 -13.93
C LEU A 351 1.15 8.60 -14.20
N GLN A 352 1.05 9.69 -13.44
CA GLN A 352 2.00 10.80 -13.51
C GLN A 352 3.42 10.36 -13.14
N ALA A 353 3.60 9.59 -12.07
CA ALA A 353 4.91 9.10 -11.63
C ALA A 353 5.59 8.22 -12.69
N ARG A 354 4.80 7.48 -13.50
CA ARG A 354 5.30 6.67 -14.63
C ARG A 354 5.54 7.47 -15.91
N GLY A 355 5.12 8.73 -15.96
CA GLY A 355 5.19 9.58 -17.14
C GLY A 355 4.03 9.38 -18.14
N ASP A 356 3.00 8.61 -17.78
CA ASP A 356 1.83 8.32 -18.62
C ASP A 356 0.81 9.47 -18.56
N ASN A 357 1.27 10.69 -18.85
CA ASN A 357 0.50 11.92 -18.63
C ASN A 357 -0.81 11.96 -19.41
N ARG A 358 -0.87 11.35 -20.61
CA ARG A 358 -2.10 11.30 -21.42
C ARG A 358 -3.22 10.52 -20.73
N GLU A 359 -2.88 9.37 -20.15
CA GLU A 359 -3.84 8.57 -19.37
C GLU A 359 -4.21 9.29 -18.08
N ALA A 360 -3.25 9.95 -17.43
CA ALA A 360 -3.51 10.76 -16.24
C ALA A 360 -4.49 11.92 -16.54
N ILE A 361 -4.35 12.60 -17.68
CA ILE A 361 -5.30 13.63 -18.15
C ILE A 361 -6.69 13.03 -18.37
N ALA A 362 -6.78 11.89 -19.06
CA ALA A 362 -8.06 11.22 -19.32
C ALA A 362 -8.75 10.76 -18.02
N ALA A 363 -7.99 10.32 -17.01
CA ALA A 363 -8.51 9.99 -15.68
C ALA A 363 -9.01 11.24 -14.95
N LEU A 364 -8.28 12.36 -15.01
CA LEU A 364 -8.70 13.64 -14.42
C LEU A 364 -9.98 14.19 -15.04
N ASP A 365 -10.14 14.09 -16.37
CA ASP A 365 -11.34 14.54 -17.06
C ASP A 365 -12.60 13.83 -16.54
N LYS A 366 -12.50 12.53 -16.24
CA LYS A 366 -13.58 11.76 -15.60
C LYS A 366 -13.85 12.25 -14.18
N MET A 367 -12.81 12.53 -13.39
CA MET A 367 -12.94 13.02 -12.01
C MET A 367 -13.56 14.42 -11.93
N MET A 368 -13.31 15.30 -12.90
CA MET A 368 -13.78 16.68 -12.86
C MET A 368 -15.32 16.81 -12.91
N VAL A 369 -16.02 15.77 -13.38
CA VAL A 369 -17.48 15.74 -13.43
C VAL A 369 -18.05 15.63 -12.01
N GLY A 370 -18.47 16.78 -11.47
CA GLY A 370 -19.14 16.87 -10.18
C GLY A 370 -18.21 16.88 -8.95
N SER A 371 -16.88 16.95 -9.10
CA SER A 371 -15.98 16.94 -7.92
C SER A 371 -16.07 18.21 -7.07
N VAL A 372 -15.99 18.02 -5.74
CA VAL A 372 -15.94 19.12 -4.76
C VAL A 372 -14.54 19.76 -4.70
N LYS A 373 -13.50 19.05 -5.15
CA LYS A 373 -12.09 19.52 -5.17
C LYS A 373 -11.61 19.98 -6.56
N LYS A 374 -12.54 20.38 -7.43
CA LYS A 374 -12.31 20.72 -8.85
C LYS A 374 -11.05 21.55 -9.12
N ARG A 375 -10.78 22.59 -8.34
CA ARG A 375 -9.62 23.49 -8.54
C ARG A 375 -8.26 22.81 -8.36
N LYS A 376 -8.14 21.87 -7.41
CA LYS A 376 -6.89 21.12 -7.21
C LYS A 376 -6.61 20.21 -8.42
N LEU A 377 -7.66 19.60 -8.95
CA LEU A 377 -7.61 18.73 -10.14
C LEU A 377 -7.28 19.54 -11.40
N GLU A 378 -7.88 20.72 -11.61
CA GLU A 378 -7.57 21.60 -12.74
C GLU A 378 -6.10 22.06 -12.72
N HIS A 379 -5.54 22.35 -11.55
CA HIS A 379 -4.12 22.69 -11.44
C HIS A 379 -3.20 21.52 -11.80
N LEU A 380 -3.56 20.30 -11.38
CA LEU A 380 -2.82 19.09 -11.72
C LEU A 380 -2.92 18.78 -13.23
N GLN A 381 -4.11 18.93 -13.80
CA GLN A 381 -4.33 18.76 -15.24
C GLN A 381 -3.49 19.74 -16.05
N LEU A 382 -3.41 21.02 -15.64
CA LEU A 382 -2.55 21.99 -16.33
C LEU A 382 -1.09 21.53 -16.36
N LYS A 383 -0.55 21.05 -15.23
CA LYS A 383 0.83 20.54 -15.16
C LYS A 383 1.06 19.39 -16.16
N LEU A 384 0.11 18.47 -16.27
CA LEU A 384 0.19 17.34 -17.18
C LEU A 384 0.09 17.77 -18.65
N LEU A 385 -0.81 18.70 -18.98
CA LEU A 385 -0.95 19.26 -20.33
C LEU A 385 0.34 19.96 -20.78
N VAL A 386 0.98 20.72 -19.88
CA VAL A 386 2.27 21.36 -20.13
C VAL A 386 3.38 20.32 -20.35
N ALA A 387 3.42 19.25 -19.54
CA ALA A 387 4.38 18.16 -19.70
C ALA A 387 4.26 17.51 -21.09
N GLU A 388 3.03 17.22 -21.54
CA GLU A 388 2.73 16.63 -22.87
C GLU A 388 2.85 17.60 -24.05
N ASN A 389 3.17 18.87 -23.80
CA ASN A 389 3.17 19.92 -24.83
C ASN A 389 1.81 20.11 -25.52
N GLN A 390 0.70 19.84 -24.83
CA GLN A 390 -0.65 20.12 -25.34
C GLN A 390 -0.98 21.61 -25.13
N THR A 391 -0.28 22.47 -25.88
CA THR A 391 -0.27 23.94 -25.70
C THR A 391 -1.66 24.55 -25.70
N ASP A 392 -2.49 24.24 -26.69
CA ASP A 392 -3.81 24.85 -26.82
C ASP A 392 -4.74 24.50 -25.65
N ALA A 393 -4.75 23.23 -25.25
CA ALA A 393 -5.52 22.75 -24.10
C ALA A 393 -5.00 23.36 -22.78
N ALA A 394 -3.68 23.43 -22.61
CA ALA A 394 -3.06 24.05 -21.44
C ALA A 394 -3.41 25.54 -21.33
N LEU A 395 -3.35 26.28 -22.43
CA LEU A 395 -3.70 27.70 -22.48
C LEU A 395 -5.18 27.94 -22.22
N ALA A 396 -6.06 27.13 -22.81
CA ALA A 396 -7.49 27.20 -22.56
C ALA A 396 -7.80 26.98 -21.07
N LEU A 397 -7.18 25.97 -20.45
CA LEU A 397 -7.36 25.68 -19.03
C LEU A 397 -6.78 26.80 -18.14
N TYR A 398 -5.57 27.27 -18.42
CA TYR A 398 -4.93 28.38 -17.71
C TYR A 398 -5.81 29.63 -17.70
N ARG A 399 -6.26 30.08 -18.88
CA ARG A 399 -7.08 31.29 -19.02
C ARG A 399 -8.44 31.18 -18.33
N LYS A 400 -8.98 29.97 -18.24
CA LYS A 400 -10.19 29.67 -17.48
C LYS A 400 -9.95 29.80 -15.97
N ILE A 401 -8.85 29.27 -15.44
CA ILE A 401 -8.64 29.18 -13.98
C ILE A 401 -7.90 30.38 -13.36
N ALA A 402 -7.00 31.03 -14.10
CA ALA A 402 -6.16 32.12 -13.60
C ALA A 402 -6.94 33.30 -12.97
N PRO A 403 -8.09 33.75 -13.52
CA PRO A 403 -8.87 34.85 -12.92
C PRO A 403 -9.43 34.54 -11.53
N GLU A 404 -9.63 33.27 -11.21
CA GLU A 404 -10.26 32.84 -9.94
C GLU A 404 -9.26 32.54 -8.82
N VAL A 405 -7.97 32.39 -9.14
CA VAL A 405 -6.94 31.96 -8.19
C VAL A 405 -6.38 33.18 -7.44
N LYS A 406 -6.65 33.23 -6.12
CA LYS A 406 -6.20 34.33 -5.25
C LYS A 406 -5.12 33.93 -4.24
N ARG A 407 -4.98 32.63 -3.94
CA ARG A 407 -4.04 32.14 -2.91
C ARG A 407 -2.60 32.25 -3.44
N PRO A 408 -1.66 32.95 -2.75
CA PRO A 408 -0.34 33.25 -3.32
C PRO A 408 0.48 32.04 -3.79
N ASP A 409 0.40 30.93 -3.07
CA ASP A 409 1.06 29.67 -3.43
C ASP A 409 0.44 29.00 -4.67
N ALA A 410 -0.89 29.02 -4.78
CA ALA A 410 -1.60 28.53 -5.97
C ALA A 410 -1.32 29.40 -7.20
N VAL A 411 -1.27 30.73 -7.03
CA VAL A 411 -0.85 31.67 -8.08
C VAL A 411 0.56 31.33 -8.56
N THR A 412 1.48 31.13 -7.63
CA THR A 412 2.87 30.78 -7.91
C THR A 412 2.97 29.49 -8.72
N ALA A 413 2.33 28.42 -8.26
CA ALA A 413 2.40 27.12 -8.92
C ALA A 413 1.80 27.14 -10.33
N LEU A 414 0.72 27.92 -10.52
CA LEU A 414 0.10 28.11 -11.84
C LEU A 414 1.05 28.83 -12.79
N ALA A 415 1.65 29.94 -12.34
CA ALA A 415 2.60 30.69 -13.12
C ALA A 415 3.83 29.87 -13.52
N GLU A 416 4.39 29.06 -12.61
CA GLU A 416 5.51 28.16 -12.91
C GLU A 416 5.19 27.21 -14.07
N SER A 417 3.97 26.67 -14.10
CA SER A 417 3.52 25.74 -15.14
C SER A 417 3.45 26.43 -16.51
N VAL A 418 2.86 27.63 -16.57
CA VAL A 418 2.72 28.35 -17.85
C VAL A 418 4.04 28.98 -18.30
N ILE A 419 4.88 29.44 -17.38
CA ILE A 419 6.26 29.88 -17.69
C ILE A 419 7.06 28.73 -18.31
N THR A 420 6.88 27.51 -17.81
CA THR A 420 7.53 26.31 -18.38
C THR A 420 7.03 26.04 -19.80
N LEU A 421 5.72 26.17 -20.05
CA LEU A 421 5.13 26.03 -21.38
C LEU A 421 5.67 27.07 -22.36
N ALA A 422 5.67 28.34 -21.95
CA ALA A 422 6.14 29.45 -22.77
C ALA A 422 7.64 29.31 -23.09
N LYS A 423 8.45 28.83 -22.14
CA LYS A 423 9.86 28.48 -22.36
C LYS A 423 10.04 27.41 -23.42
N LYS A 424 9.26 26.32 -23.34
CA LYS A 424 9.32 25.17 -24.24
C LYS A 424 8.95 25.57 -25.68
N ASN A 425 7.93 26.41 -25.82
CA ASN A 425 7.42 26.89 -27.11
C ASN A 425 8.08 28.17 -27.63
N LYS A 426 8.96 28.80 -26.83
CA LYS A 426 9.59 30.09 -27.14
C LYS A 426 8.57 31.23 -27.33
N ASP A 427 7.48 31.18 -26.56
CA ASP A 427 6.36 32.11 -26.66
C ASP A 427 6.57 33.32 -25.74
N VAL A 428 7.01 34.44 -26.33
CA VAL A 428 7.29 35.68 -25.59
C VAL A 428 5.99 36.35 -25.13
N ALA A 429 4.94 36.33 -25.96
CA ALA A 429 3.66 36.96 -25.64
C ALA A 429 3.00 36.28 -24.43
N LEU A 430 3.06 34.95 -24.37
CA LEU A 430 2.58 34.19 -23.21
C LEU A 430 3.37 34.49 -21.93
N MET A 431 4.70 34.68 -22.04
CA MET A 431 5.50 35.09 -20.88
C MET A 431 5.11 36.47 -20.37
N GLU A 432 4.86 37.42 -21.26
CA GLU A 432 4.35 38.74 -20.87
C GLU A 432 2.98 38.64 -20.19
N GLU A 433 2.07 37.85 -20.75
CA GLU A 433 0.73 37.59 -20.19
C GLU A 433 0.82 37.07 -18.74
N VAL A 434 1.63 36.04 -18.49
CA VAL A 434 1.79 35.44 -17.15
C VAL A 434 2.47 36.41 -16.19
N MET A 435 3.47 37.16 -16.65
CA MET A 435 4.17 38.14 -15.80
C MET A 435 3.24 39.29 -15.39
N GLN A 436 2.41 39.81 -16.32
CA GLN A 436 1.40 40.81 -15.98
C GLN A 436 0.39 40.28 -14.95
N TRP A 437 -0.10 39.05 -15.14
CA TRP A 437 -1.01 38.41 -14.20
C TRP A 437 -0.38 38.21 -12.81
N LEU A 438 0.90 37.82 -12.74
CA LEU A 438 1.63 37.71 -11.47
C LEU A 438 1.74 39.05 -10.72
N LEU A 439 1.92 40.15 -11.44
CA LEU A 439 1.98 41.49 -10.85
C LEU A 439 0.62 41.92 -10.30
N GLN A 440 -0.44 41.68 -11.07
CA GLN A 440 -1.81 42.03 -10.69
C GLN A 440 -2.33 41.19 -9.51
N SER A 441 -1.88 39.94 -9.40
CA SER A 441 -2.29 39.03 -8.31
C SER A 441 -1.57 39.29 -6.98
N GLY A 442 -0.57 40.20 -6.93
CA GLY A 442 0.13 40.60 -5.71
C GLY A 442 1.03 39.51 -5.09
N SER A 443 1.25 38.38 -5.78
CA SER A 443 2.09 37.28 -5.29
C SER A 443 3.58 37.60 -5.46
N LYS A 444 4.27 37.93 -4.37
CA LYS A 444 5.70 38.32 -4.37
C LYS A 444 6.67 37.13 -4.16
N ARG A 445 6.36 35.93 -4.67
CA ARG A 445 7.33 34.82 -4.57
C ARG A 445 8.50 35.06 -5.54
N TRP A 446 9.55 35.70 -5.00
CA TRP A 446 10.72 36.21 -5.72
C TRP A 446 11.36 35.25 -6.73
N GLY A 447 11.32 33.94 -6.47
CA GLY A 447 11.88 32.93 -7.37
C GLY A 447 11.22 32.88 -8.75
N VAL A 448 9.88 32.97 -8.81
CA VAL A 448 9.13 32.84 -10.08
C VAL A 448 9.25 34.11 -10.93
N VAL A 449 9.15 35.28 -10.29
CA VAL A 449 9.35 36.58 -10.94
C VAL A 449 10.77 36.66 -11.53
N ARG A 450 11.79 36.21 -10.79
CA ARG A 450 13.17 36.10 -11.29
C ARG A 450 13.28 35.14 -12.48
N LEU A 451 12.65 33.97 -12.41
CA LEU A 451 12.65 32.97 -13.49
C LEU A 451 12.00 33.48 -14.78
N GLY A 452 10.96 34.31 -14.67
CA GLY A 452 10.29 34.97 -15.80
C GLY A 452 11.13 36.10 -16.39
N ALA A 453 11.60 37.03 -15.54
CA ALA A 453 12.48 38.13 -15.97
C ALA A 453 13.78 37.62 -16.63
N ALA A 454 14.39 36.57 -16.06
CA ALA A 454 15.58 35.92 -16.59
C ALA A 454 15.37 35.37 -18.01
N PHE A 455 14.18 34.83 -18.29
CA PHE A 455 13.83 34.34 -19.62
C PHE A 455 13.65 35.49 -20.60
N LEU A 456 12.87 36.51 -20.22
CA LEU A 456 12.58 37.65 -21.08
C LEU A 456 13.86 38.35 -21.55
N ALA A 457 14.81 38.66 -20.66
CA ALA A 457 16.04 39.30 -21.13
C ALA A 457 17.07 38.35 -21.78
N ARG A 458 16.94 37.01 -21.61
CA ARG A 458 17.68 36.06 -22.47
C ARG A 458 17.10 36.04 -23.90
N TYR A 459 15.79 36.18 -24.04
CA TYR A 459 15.12 36.22 -25.34
C TYR A 459 15.30 37.56 -26.05
N SER A 460 15.28 38.67 -25.31
CA SER A 460 15.57 39.99 -25.87
C SER A 460 16.98 40.10 -26.46
N LYS A 461 17.97 39.38 -25.91
CA LYS A 461 19.30 39.23 -26.52
C LYS A 461 19.25 38.58 -27.91
N LYS A 462 18.29 37.69 -28.12
CA LYS A 462 18.16 36.90 -29.36
C LYS A 462 17.21 37.55 -30.36
N PHE A 463 16.28 38.36 -29.88
CA PHE A 463 15.23 39.07 -30.62
C PHE A 463 15.08 40.49 -30.04
N PRO A 464 15.95 41.43 -30.43
CA PRO A 464 16.02 42.79 -29.86
C PRO A 464 14.74 43.61 -30.00
N GLU A 465 13.89 43.27 -30.98
CA GLU A 465 12.62 43.94 -31.27
C GLU A 465 11.60 43.85 -30.13
N PHE A 466 11.73 42.87 -29.23
CA PHE A 466 10.85 42.72 -28.05
C PHE A 466 11.33 43.50 -26.82
N LEU A 467 12.56 44.04 -26.84
CA LEU A 467 13.18 44.72 -25.70
C LEU A 467 12.42 45.98 -25.23
N PRO A 468 11.91 46.87 -26.12
CA PRO A 468 11.17 48.06 -25.69
C PRO A 468 9.90 47.72 -24.88
N SER A 469 9.18 46.67 -25.27
CA SER A 469 7.96 46.25 -24.55
C SER A 469 8.27 45.64 -23.18
N ILE A 470 9.40 44.92 -23.07
CA ILE A 470 9.86 44.34 -21.80
C ILE A 470 10.30 45.44 -20.83
N GLU A 471 11.08 46.43 -21.29
CA GLU A 471 11.50 47.55 -20.44
C GLU A 471 10.33 48.44 -20.02
N GLU A 472 9.40 48.73 -20.93
CA GLU A 472 8.18 49.51 -20.63
C GLU A 472 7.31 48.83 -19.57
N LYS A 473 7.10 47.50 -19.67
CA LYS A 473 6.18 46.77 -18.80
C LYS A 473 6.82 46.29 -17.49
N PHE A 474 8.13 46.09 -17.44
CA PHE A 474 8.81 45.43 -16.31
C PHE A 474 10.01 46.20 -15.75
N GLY A 475 10.40 47.34 -16.32
CA GLY A 475 11.56 48.13 -15.90
C GLY A 475 11.48 48.68 -14.47
N ASP A 476 10.27 48.94 -13.99
CA ASP A 476 10.03 49.48 -12.64
C ASP A 476 9.99 48.42 -11.54
N LEU A 477 10.08 47.13 -11.89
CA LEU A 477 10.16 46.06 -10.90
C LEU A 477 11.57 45.98 -10.33
N ASP A 478 11.73 46.33 -9.06
CA ASP A 478 12.99 46.21 -8.33
C ASP A 478 13.64 44.81 -8.45
N ALA A 479 12.82 43.77 -8.66
CA ALA A 479 13.27 42.39 -8.90
C ALA A 479 13.88 42.15 -10.29
N ALA A 480 13.47 42.92 -11.30
CA ALA A 480 13.94 42.82 -12.68
C ALA A 480 15.17 43.71 -12.95
N LYS A 481 15.33 44.80 -12.17
CA LYS A 481 16.43 45.77 -12.29
C LYS A 481 17.83 45.12 -12.36
N PRO A 482 18.23 44.19 -11.47
CA PRO A 482 19.58 43.60 -11.54
C PRO A 482 19.85 42.81 -12.82
N PHE A 483 18.80 42.27 -13.45
CA PHE A 483 18.92 41.48 -14.67
C PHE A 483 18.92 42.36 -15.92
N LEU A 484 18.08 43.39 -15.93
CA LEU A 484 18.06 44.43 -16.97
C LEU A 484 19.37 45.24 -16.96
N GLU A 485 19.89 45.59 -15.78
CA GLU A 485 21.18 46.29 -15.62
C GLU A 485 22.37 45.45 -16.10
N LYS A 486 22.42 44.15 -15.74
CA LYS A 486 23.47 43.23 -16.24
C LYS A 486 23.44 43.06 -17.76
N HIS A 487 22.30 43.32 -18.40
CA HIS A 487 22.18 43.31 -19.86
C HIS A 487 22.47 44.68 -20.49
N ARG A 488 22.06 45.81 -19.89
CA ARG A 488 22.50 47.14 -20.35
C ARG A 488 24.02 47.28 -20.44
N ALA A 489 24.74 46.51 -19.63
CA ALA A 489 26.20 46.45 -19.60
C ALA A 489 26.84 45.47 -20.62
N ALA A 490 26.08 44.61 -21.30
CA ALA A 490 26.57 43.56 -22.20
C ALA A 490 25.72 43.41 -23.45
#